data_AF-A0A142X4G8-F1
#
_entry.id   AF-A0A142X4G8-F1
#
_cell.length_a   1.000
_cell.length_b   1.000
_cell.length_c   1.000
_cell.angle_alpha   90.00
_cell.angle_beta   90.00
_cell.angle_gamma   90.00
#
_symmetry.space_group_name_H-M   'P 1'
#
loop_
_entity.id
_entity.type
_entity.pdbx_description
1 polymer ?
#
loop_
_entity_poly.entity_id
_entity_poly.type
_entity_poly.pdbx_seq_one_letter_code
_entity_poly.pdbx_strand_id
1 'polypeptide(L)'
;MSVVKTLSVIALGFAVAGSSLLLAQGEAKTKKEPRGPLPVNFGKLGLSEDQKTKMYPVCEEYDVKIDELAAQIKKLQGEKSAKLREFLTPAQKERLKEIVAEQAAKKAEAEKKAEAKPDAPETK
;
A
#
# COMPACT_ATOMS: atom_id res chain seq x y z
N MET A 1 -57.09 -6.46 -6.75
CA MET A 1 -58.19 -6.98 -5.91
C MET A 1 -57.54 -7.72 -4.75
N SER A 2 -57.43 -7.10 -3.58
CA SER A 2 -58.33 -7.30 -2.42
C SER A 2 -58.25 -8.74 -1.90
N VAL A 3 -57.98 -9.10 -0.63
CA VAL A 3 -57.68 -8.47 0.68
C VAL A 3 -56.99 -9.62 1.47
N VAL A 4 -56.31 -9.48 2.62
CA VAL A 4 -56.90 -9.51 3.96
C VAL A 4 -55.77 -9.29 4.97
N LYS A 5 -56.04 -8.37 5.91
CA LYS A 5 -55.29 -8.02 7.11
C LYS A 5 -55.19 -9.18 8.10
N THR A 6 -54.10 -9.25 8.86
CA THR A 6 -54.22 -9.59 10.29
C THR A 6 -53.21 -8.78 11.10
N LEU A 7 -53.75 -7.82 11.84
CA LEU A 7 -53.10 -7.15 12.97
C LEU A 7 -53.21 -8.06 14.19
N SER A 8 -52.14 -8.20 14.96
CA SER A 8 -52.24 -8.48 16.38
C SER A 8 -51.15 -7.68 17.10
N VAL A 9 -51.61 -6.72 17.90
CA VAL A 9 -50.85 -5.94 18.89
C VAL A 9 -51.33 -6.43 20.26
N ILE A 10 -50.52 -6.18 21.31
CA ILE A 10 -50.78 -6.22 22.77
C ILE A 10 -49.96 -7.36 23.44
N ALA A 11 -49.14 -7.16 24.48
CA ALA A 11 -48.69 -5.98 25.23
C ALA A 11 -47.59 -6.42 26.24
N LEU A 12 -47.07 -5.40 26.95
CA LEU A 12 -46.76 -5.42 28.39
C LEU A 12 -45.27 -5.46 28.76
N GLY A 13 -44.82 -4.36 29.34
CA GLY A 13 -43.45 -4.12 29.77
C GLY A 13 -43.10 -4.76 31.12
N PHE A 14 -41.79 -4.85 31.35
CA PHE A 14 -41.18 -5.02 32.66
C PHE A 14 -39.94 -4.12 32.72
N ALA A 15 -39.98 -3.13 33.62
CA ALA A 15 -38.83 -2.39 34.06
C ALA A 15 -38.07 -3.22 35.10
N VAL A 16 -36.78 -3.47 34.88
CA VAL A 16 -35.86 -3.90 35.93
C VAL A 16 -34.66 -2.98 35.88
N ALA A 17 -34.53 -2.18 36.93
CA ALA A 17 -33.33 -1.43 37.27
C ALA A 17 -32.19 -2.43 37.54
N GLY A 18 -31.16 -2.39 36.70
CA GLY A 18 -29.95 -3.21 36.82
C GLY A 18 -28.75 -2.34 37.16
N SER A 19 -28.20 -2.59 38.34
CA SER A 19 -27.07 -1.95 39.00
C SER A 19 -25.84 -1.67 38.12
N SER A 20 -25.30 -0.46 38.34
CA SER A 20 -23.88 -0.11 38.39
C SER A 20 -22.90 -1.02 37.65
N LEU A 21 -22.65 -0.63 36.40
CA LEU A 21 -21.51 -0.99 35.58
C LEU A 21 -20.20 -0.66 36.32
N LEU A 22 -19.68 -1.60 37.11
CA LEU A 22 -18.35 -1.51 37.68
C LEU A 22 -17.31 -1.77 36.59
N LEU A 23 -16.60 -0.68 36.30
CA LEU A 23 -15.36 -0.60 35.53
C LEU A 23 -14.38 -1.72 35.91
N ALA A 24 -14.26 -2.71 35.04
CA ALA A 24 -13.08 -3.55 34.93
C ALA A 24 -12.64 -3.57 33.47
N GLN A 25 -12.36 -2.37 32.94
CA GLN A 25 -11.70 -2.20 31.66
C GLN A 25 -10.22 -2.51 31.89
N GLY A 26 -9.89 -3.81 31.88
CA GLY A 26 -8.51 -4.26 31.77
C GLY A 26 -7.91 -3.62 30.53
N GLU A 27 -6.81 -2.88 30.70
CA GLU A 27 -6.05 -2.26 29.64
C GLU A 27 -5.62 -3.33 28.65
N ALA A 28 -6.41 -3.51 27.60
CA ALA A 28 -5.98 -4.20 26.40
C ALA A 28 -4.80 -3.40 25.88
N LYS A 29 -3.58 -3.89 26.12
CA LYS A 29 -2.38 -3.44 25.41
C LYS A 29 -2.63 -3.70 23.93
N THR A 30 -3.20 -2.72 23.26
CA THR A 30 -3.36 -2.68 21.82
C THR A 30 -1.96 -2.89 21.25
N LYS A 31 -1.79 -4.05 20.63
CA LYS A 31 -0.59 -4.42 19.90
C LYS A 31 -0.39 -3.30 18.88
N LYS A 32 0.61 -2.43 19.09
CA LYS A 32 0.89 -1.31 18.18
C LYS A 32 1.13 -1.92 16.81
N GLU A 33 0.24 -1.64 15.86
CA GLU A 33 0.44 -2.05 14.48
C GLU A 33 1.78 -1.50 13.99
N PRO A 34 2.51 -2.26 13.16
CA PRO A 34 3.77 -1.81 12.62
C PRO A 34 3.55 -0.52 11.83
N ARG A 35 4.11 0.59 12.32
CA ARG A 35 4.02 1.90 11.67
C ARG A 35 5.12 2.02 10.62
N GLY A 36 4.79 2.55 9.44
CA GLY A 36 5.78 2.92 8.42
C GLY A 36 6.79 3.95 8.94
N PRO A 37 7.96 4.09 8.31
CA PRO A 37 8.96 5.07 8.73
C PRO A 37 8.45 6.50 8.52
N LEU A 38 8.79 7.41 9.42
CA LEU A 38 8.64 8.84 9.13
C LEU A 38 9.56 9.22 7.95
N PRO A 39 9.21 10.29 7.21
CA PRO A 39 10.06 10.77 6.12
C PRO A 39 11.49 11.06 6.59
N VAL A 40 12.43 11.00 5.64
CA VAL A 40 13.86 11.18 5.90
C VAL A 40 14.10 12.48 6.67
N ASN A 41 15.00 12.44 7.66
CA ASN A 41 15.36 13.52 8.58
C ASN A 41 14.31 13.96 9.61
N PHE A 42 13.04 13.53 9.55
CA PHE A 42 12.05 13.90 10.57
C PHE A 42 12.40 13.36 11.96
N GLY A 43 13.10 12.22 12.04
CA GLY A 43 13.63 11.69 13.29
C GLY A 43 14.68 12.57 13.97
N LYS A 44 15.30 13.51 13.24
CA LYS A 44 16.34 14.41 13.77
C LYS A 44 15.76 15.68 14.42
N LEU A 45 14.44 15.89 14.34
CA LEU A 45 13.78 17.10 14.80
C LEU A 45 13.39 17.07 16.29
N GLY A 46 13.69 15.97 17.00
CA GLY A 46 13.32 15.84 18.41
C GLY A 46 11.80 15.82 18.64
N LEU A 47 11.05 15.25 17.70
CA LEU A 47 9.58 15.19 17.76
C LEU A 47 9.08 14.45 19.01
N SER A 48 8.04 14.99 19.65
CA SER A 48 7.36 14.33 20.76
C SER A 48 6.59 13.09 20.28
N GLU A 49 6.30 12.17 21.20
CA GLU A 49 5.52 10.97 20.89
C GLU A 49 4.10 11.32 20.41
N ASP A 50 3.51 12.41 20.89
CA ASP A 50 2.20 12.90 20.44
C ASP A 50 2.26 13.41 19.00
N GLN A 51 3.32 14.13 18.63
CA GLN A 51 3.53 14.57 17.25
C GLN A 51 3.68 13.38 16.32
N LYS A 52 4.53 12.41 16.68
CA LYS A 52 4.72 11.18 15.90
C LYS A 52 3.40 10.41 15.75
N THR A 53 2.63 10.27 16.82
CA THR A 53 1.34 9.56 16.82
C THR A 53 0.33 10.21 15.89
N LYS A 54 0.36 11.55 15.73
CA LYS A 54 -0.48 12.26 14.75
C LYS A 54 0.05 12.18 13.32
N MET A 55 1.36 12.04 13.14
CA MET A 55 1.99 12.01 11.81
C MET A 55 1.91 10.64 11.13
N TYR A 56 2.05 9.54 11.87
CA TYR A 56 2.04 8.19 11.27
C TYR A 56 0.76 7.89 10.48
N PRO A 57 -0.46 8.21 10.97
CA PRO A 57 -1.68 8.00 10.18
C PRO A 57 -1.70 8.80 8.88
N VAL A 58 -1.09 9.99 8.88
CA VAL A 58 -0.96 10.81 7.66
C VAL A 58 -0.03 10.13 6.68
N CYS A 59 1.12 9.61 7.12
CA CYS A 59 2.02 8.86 6.25
C CYS A 59 1.30 7.65 5.63
N GLU A 60 0.63 6.84 6.45
CA GLU A 60 -0.11 5.66 5.99
C GLU A 60 -1.22 6.02 4.99
N GLU A 61 -2.02 7.04 5.28
CA GLU A 61 -3.08 7.51 4.39
C GLU A 61 -2.52 7.90 3.02
N TYR A 62 -1.40 8.62 2.99
CA TYR A 62 -0.80 9.05 1.73
C TYR A 62 -0.04 7.94 1.02
N ASP A 63 0.59 7.01 1.74
CA ASP A 63 1.25 5.84 1.15
C ASP A 63 0.23 4.99 0.38
N VAL A 64 -0.95 4.73 0.96
CA VAL A 64 -2.04 4.01 0.25
C VAL A 64 -2.46 4.74 -1.02
N LYS A 65 -2.68 6.06 -0.95
CA LYS A 65 -3.06 6.87 -2.13
C LYS A 65 -1.97 6.87 -3.19
N ILE A 66 -0.71 6.95 -2.78
CA ILE A 66 0.44 6.92 -3.69
C ILE A 66 0.52 5.57 -4.38
N ASP A 67 0.34 4.47 -3.66
CA ASP A 67 0.38 3.12 -4.23
C ASP A 67 -0.74 2.90 -5.26
N GLU A 68 -1.96 3.38 -4.96
CA GLU A 68 -3.08 3.36 -5.90
C GLU A 68 -2.77 4.16 -7.17
N LEU A 69 -2.22 5.38 -7.03
CA LEU A 69 -1.83 6.21 -8.17
C LEU A 69 -0.68 5.58 -8.96
N ALA A 70 0.31 4.99 -8.29
CA ALA A 70 1.42 4.30 -8.93
C ALA A 70 0.93 3.10 -9.76
N ALA A 71 -0.05 2.34 -9.25
CA ALA A 71 -0.68 1.26 -9.99
C ALA A 71 -1.42 1.77 -11.25
N GLN A 72 -2.14 2.89 -11.13
CA GLN A 72 -2.80 3.54 -12.27
C GLN A 72 -1.80 4.04 -13.32
N ILE A 73 -0.71 4.67 -12.89
CA ILE A 73 0.37 5.13 -13.78
C ILE A 73 0.98 3.93 -14.51
N LYS A 74 1.30 2.85 -13.80
CA LYS A 74 1.86 1.63 -14.39
C LYS A 74 0.92 1.04 -15.44
N LYS A 75 -0.38 1.01 -15.16
CA LYS A 75 -1.40 0.56 -16.11
C LYS A 75 -1.41 1.43 -17.37
N LEU A 76 -1.45 2.75 -17.22
CA LEU A 76 -1.44 3.71 -18.34
C LEU A 76 -0.16 3.60 -19.18
N GLN A 77 1.00 3.41 -18.55
CA GLN A 77 2.25 3.17 -19.24
C GLN A 77 2.21 1.89 -20.08
N GLY A 78 1.61 0.82 -19.55
CA GLY A 78 1.36 -0.43 -20.29
C GLY A 78 0.44 -0.23 -21.49
N GLU A 79 -0.71 0.43 -21.29
CA GLU A 79 -1.67 0.74 -22.35
C GLU A 79 -1.06 1.63 -23.44
N LYS A 80 -0.33 2.69 -23.06
CA LYS A 80 0.41 3.55 -23.99
C LYS A 80 1.38 2.71 -24.83
N SER A 81 2.16 1.85 -24.18
CA SER A 81 3.13 1.00 -24.86
C SER A 81 2.47 0.01 -25.82
N ALA A 82 1.33 -0.57 -25.44
CA ALA A 82 0.55 -1.45 -26.31
C ALA A 82 0.04 -0.70 -27.56
N LYS A 83 -0.58 0.47 -27.36
CA LYS A 83 -1.06 1.33 -28.46
C LYS A 83 0.06 1.74 -29.40
N LEU A 84 1.24 2.10 -28.87
CA LEU A 84 2.39 2.44 -29.71
C LEU A 84 2.86 1.26 -30.57
N ARG A 85 2.77 0.02 -30.07
CA ARG A 85 3.13 -1.18 -30.84
C ARG A 85 2.15 -1.48 -31.97
N GLU A 86 0.91 -0.99 -31.91
CA GLU A 86 -0.07 -1.18 -33.00
C GLU A 86 0.36 -0.48 -34.29
N PHE A 87 1.11 0.62 -34.19
CA PHE A 87 1.65 1.36 -35.34
C PHE A 87 2.87 0.70 -36.00
N LEU A 88 3.42 -0.36 -35.40
CA LEU A 88 4.61 -1.04 -35.92
C LEU A 88 4.25 -2.13 -36.93
N THR A 89 5.05 -2.25 -37.98
CA THR A 89 5.01 -3.39 -38.91
C THR A 89 5.45 -4.68 -38.21
N PRO A 90 5.11 -5.87 -38.74
CA PRO A 90 5.58 -7.14 -38.18
C PRO A 90 7.11 -7.20 -38.05
N ALA A 91 7.86 -6.75 -39.07
CA ALA A 91 9.32 -6.70 -39.04
C ALA A 91 9.85 -5.76 -37.96
N GLN A 92 9.22 -4.59 -37.76
CA GLN A 92 9.59 -3.66 -36.68
C GLN A 92 9.31 -4.24 -35.29
N LYS A 93 8.22 -5.01 -35.13
CA LYS A 93 7.90 -5.71 -33.87
C LYS A 93 8.94 -6.76 -33.53
N GLU A 94 9.37 -7.56 -34.50
CA GLU A 94 10.45 -8.54 -34.29
C GLU A 94 11.76 -7.84 -33.92
N ARG A 95 12.15 -6.80 -34.66
CA ARG A 95 13.36 -6.05 -34.33
C ARG A 95 13.30 -5.41 -32.94
N LEU A 96 12.13 -4.92 -32.52
CA LEU A 96 11.93 -4.39 -31.17
C LEU A 96 12.15 -5.47 -30.09
N LYS A 97 11.68 -6.70 -30.31
CA LYS A 97 11.91 -7.82 -29.37
C LYS A 97 13.39 -8.13 -29.21
N GLU A 98 14.14 -8.18 -30.32
CA GLU A 98 15.59 -8.40 -30.32
C GLU A 98 16.32 -7.33 -29.52
N ILE A 99 16.01 -6.04 -29.78
CA ILE A 99 16.61 -4.91 -29.05
C ILE A 99 16.35 -5.02 -27.54
N VAL A 100 15.12 -5.37 -27.13
CA VAL A 100 14.77 -5.53 -25.72
C VAL A 100 15.56 -6.70 -25.08
N ALA A 101 15.69 -7.82 -25.79
CA ALA A 101 16.46 -8.97 -25.31
C ALA A 101 17.96 -8.65 -25.16
N GLU A 102 18.56 -7.96 -26.15
CA GLU A 102 19.95 -7.52 -26.11
C GLU A 102 20.20 -6.58 -24.91
N GLN A 103 19.29 -5.65 -24.63
CA GLN A 103 19.41 -4.75 -23.48
C GLN A 103 19.30 -5.50 -22.14
N ALA A 104 18.38 -6.46 -22.04
CA ALA A 104 18.24 -7.28 -20.85
C ALA A 104 19.51 -8.10 -20.57
N ALA A 105 20.09 -8.70 -21.61
CA ALA A 105 21.36 -9.42 -21.50
C ALA A 105 22.50 -8.51 -21.03
N LYS A 106 22.64 -7.32 -21.64
CA LYS A 106 23.66 -6.33 -21.23
C LYS A 106 23.51 -5.88 -19.78
N LYS A 107 22.28 -5.69 -19.31
CA LYS A 107 22.01 -5.33 -17.91
C LYS A 107 22.42 -6.46 -16.96
N ALA A 108 22.06 -7.70 -17.30
CA ALA A 108 22.43 -8.87 -16.51
C ALA A 108 23.95 -9.10 -16.47
N GLU A 109 24.66 -8.86 -17.58
CA GLU A 109 26.12 -8.92 -17.62
C GLU A 109 26.76 -7.82 -16.77
N ALA A 110 26.21 -6.60 -16.81
CA ALA A 110 26.69 -5.48 -16.00
C ALA A 110 26.50 -5.76 -14.49
N GLU A 111 25.36 -6.33 -14.10
CA GLU A 111 25.07 -6.75 -12.71
C GLU A 111 26.05 -7.84 -12.26
N LYS A 112 26.26 -8.88 -13.07
CA LYS A 112 27.25 -9.94 -12.77
C LYS A 112 28.68 -9.42 -12.64
N LYS A 113 29.06 -8.44 -13.47
CA LYS A 113 30.40 -7.82 -13.41
C LYS A 113 30.54 -6.87 -12.22
N ALA A 114 29.45 -6.26 -11.76
CA ALA A 114 29.42 -5.46 -10.54
C ALA A 114 29.53 -6.35 -9.28
N GLU A 115 28.89 -7.52 -9.29
CA GLU A 115 28.97 -8.51 -8.20
C GLU A 115 30.31 -9.27 -8.17
N ALA A 116 30.98 -9.46 -9.31
CA ALA A 116 32.27 -10.16 -9.42
C ALA A 116 33.51 -9.32 -9.05
N LYS A 117 33.35 -8.08 -8.56
CA LYS A 117 34.42 -7.32 -7.90
C LYS A 117 34.19 -7.28 -6.38
N PRO A 118 34.50 -8.34 -5.61
CA PRO A 118 34.73 -8.19 -4.19
C PRO A 118 36.18 -7.68 -3.98
N ASP A 119 36.32 -6.62 -3.20
CA ASP A 119 37.53 -6.11 -2.54
C ASP A 119 38.82 -5.94 -3.38
N ALA A 120 39.13 -4.68 -3.71
CA ALA A 120 40.51 -4.20 -3.62
C ALA A 120 40.63 -3.44 -2.28
N PRO A 121 41.41 -3.92 -1.30
CA PRO A 121 41.63 -3.23 -0.05
C PRO A 121 42.71 -2.19 -0.26
N GLU A 122 42.41 -0.89 -0.14
CA GLU A 122 43.47 0.12 0.04
C GLU A 122 43.07 1.23 1.02
N THR A 123 43.67 1.12 2.23
CA THR A 123 44.48 2.14 2.94
C THR A 123 43.85 3.51 3.24
N LYS A 124 43.88 4.07 4.46
CA LYS A 124 44.81 4.04 5.59
C LYS A 124 44.07 4.14 6.92
#